data_AF-A0A6G7K776-F1
#
_entry.id   AF-A0A6G7K776-F1
#
_cell.length_a   1.000
_cell.length_b   1.000
_cell.length_c   1.000
_cell.angle_alpha   90.00
_cell.angle_beta   90.00
_cell.angle_gamma   90.00
#
_symmetry.space_group_name_H-M   'P 1'
#
loop_
_entity.id
_entity.type
_entity.pdbx_description
1 polymer ?
#
loop_
_entity_poly.entity_id
_entity_poly.type
_entity_poly.pdbx_seq_one_letter_code
_entity_poly.pdbx_strand_id
1 'polypeptide(L)'
;MWLFIGLMVFTVIAMGVTTGLTPYFSRRATPFGISVPVDELKSVFLKGLVKNYVTINVVISVLLALPMLVMPFVFEGEAVEVAVSIYLIVSIFLFMAISFALYLFYRKKITTWKKQFINDTNDIKKTVIIDTNFHKDLKLISSRAVILWQLFIIVMTTLIALLNYDRIPNQIPINFDSQFQANQFVMKSYVTVLAFPGLQMLMVPILYLAYYSFIKSRQKLSPLAPLVSSLKSKLFRQAWTRFFFALSILTQLLISVSFLTTTLLDETYIWIAMVSIFTFLVFTIASSIYLSLKYGQAGEKLKIDNDDETSQYYQDPEDDDKWLAGMFYYNPDDAAIFVEKRFGIGTTVNLARWQAWAFTLGIVILTLAMVLWGLLLDQ
;
A
#
# COMPACT_ATOMS: atom_id res chain seq x y z
N MET A 1 7.08 2.87 27.30
CA MET A 1 8.37 2.74 26.57
C MET A 1 8.53 1.48 25.73
N TRP A 2 8.69 0.27 26.29
CA TRP A 2 9.03 -0.93 25.48
C TRP A 2 7.98 -1.33 24.44
N LEU A 3 6.69 -1.12 24.72
CA LEU A 3 5.62 -1.38 23.76
C LEU A 3 5.73 -0.43 22.55
N PHE A 4 5.96 0.86 22.80
CA PHE A 4 6.21 1.86 21.75
C PHE A 4 7.41 1.47 20.89
N ILE A 5 8.55 1.12 21.49
CA ILE A 5 9.75 0.70 20.77
C ILE A 5 9.48 -0.59 19.98
N GLY A 6 8.76 -1.55 20.58
CA GLY A 6 8.35 -2.79 19.93
C GLY A 6 7.52 -2.53 18.68
N LEU A 7 6.61 -1.55 18.71
CA LEU A 7 5.82 -1.13 17.54
C LEU A 7 6.70 -0.51 16.45
N MET A 8 7.67 0.33 16.82
CA MET A 8 8.59 0.94 15.85
C MET A 8 9.51 -0.10 15.19
N VAL A 9 10.06 -1.02 15.99
CA VAL A 9 10.84 -2.17 15.51
C VAL A 9 10.00 -3.05 14.59
N PHE A 10 8.77 -3.38 15.00
CA PHE A 10 7.83 -4.14 14.18
C PHE A 10 7.57 -3.46 12.85
N THR A 11 7.38 -2.12 12.84
CA THR A 11 7.12 -1.35 11.62
C THR A 11 8.27 -1.46 10.62
N VAL A 12 9.52 -1.29 11.08
CA VAL A 12 10.71 -1.41 10.21
C VAL A 12 10.86 -2.85 9.68
N ILE A 13 10.70 -3.86 10.53
CA ILE A 13 10.82 -5.27 10.11
C ILE A 13 9.69 -5.64 9.14
N ALA A 14 8.45 -5.21 9.41
CA ALA A 14 7.32 -5.44 8.53
C ALA A 14 7.54 -4.79 7.15
N MET A 15 8.15 -3.61 7.10
CA MET A 15 8.56 -2.96 5.85
C MET A 15 9.59 -3.80 5.08
N GLY A 16 10.59 -4.35 5.78
CA GLY A 16 11.58 -5.28 5.22
C GLY A 16 10.98 -6.55 4.63
N VAL A 17 10.09 -7.19 5.38
CA VAL A 17 9.39 -8.42 4.96
C VAL A 17 8.49 -8.16 3.76
N THR A 18 7.62 -7.13 3.85
CA THR A 18 6.68 -6.82 2.76
C THR A 18 7.40 -6.42 1.48
N THR A 19 8.43 -5.57 1.57
CA THR A 19 9.23 -5.15 0.42
C THR A 19 10.04 -6.32 -0.14
N GLY A 20 10.67 -7.11 0.72
CA GLY A 20 11.45 -8.29 0.33
C GLY A 20 10.60 -9.34 -0.39
N LEU A 21 9.34 -9.53 0.01
CA LEU A 21 8.41 -10.47 -0.63
C LEU A 21 7.82 -9.96 -1.96
N THR A 22 8.03 -8.68 -2.33
CA THR A 22 7.50 -8.08 -3.57
C THR A 22 7.76 -8.89 -4.84
N PRO A 23 8.96 -9.48 -5.09
CA PRO A 23 9.20 -10.29 -6.28
C PRO A 23 8.32 -11.55 -6.31
N TYR A 24 7.95 -12.10 -5.15
CA TYR A 24 7.02 -13.22 -5.13
C TYR A 24 5.61 -12.77 -5.50
N PHE A 25 5.19 -11.57 -5.10
CA PHE A 25 3.86 -11.03 -5.40
C PHE A 25 3.70 -10.58 -6.85
N SER A 26 4.80 -10.12 -7.45
CA SER A 26 4.90 -9.60 -8.79
C SER A 26 4.50 -10.62 -9.86
N ARG A 27 4.26 -10.12 -11.08
CA ARG A 27 4.05 -10.97 -12.24
C ARG A 27 5.22 -11.92 -12.45
N ARG A 28 4.93 -13.17 -12.79
CA ARG A 28 5.98 -14.19 -12.98
C ARG A 28 6.81 -13.91 -14.23
N ALA A 29 6.19 -13.39 -15.28
CA ALA A 29 6.85 -13.10 -16.55
C ALA A 29 7.77 -11.86 -16.51
N THR A 30 7.59 -10.96 -15.53
CA THR A 30 8.46 -9.78 -15.31
C THR A 30 9.13 -9.73 -13.94
N PRO A 31 10.05 -10.66 -13.61
CA PRO A 31 10.85 -10.53 -12.41
C PRO A 31 11.64 -9.22 -12.44
N PHE A 32 11.56 -8.43 -11.37
CA PHE A 32 12.18 -7.10 -11.26
C PHE A 32 11.80 -6.14 -12.40
N GLY A 33 10.64 -6.36 -13.03
CA GLY A 33 10.16 -5.51 -14.12
C GLY A 33 10.87 -5.74 -15.46
N ILE A 34 11.51 -6.89 -15.69
CA ILE A 34 12.11 -7.25 -16.98
C ILE A 34 11.41 -8.48 -17.55
N SER A 35 10.96 -8.41 -18.80
CA SER A 35 10.31 -9.55 -19.47
C SER A 35 11.32 -10.66 -19.73
N VAL A 36 11.09 -11.86 -19.19
CA VAL A 36 11.97 -13.02 -19.34
C VAL A 36 11.24 -14.13 -20.13
N PRO A 37 11.92 -14.84 -21.04
CA PRO A 37 11.33 -15.98 -21.76
C PRO A 37 10.76 -17.04 -20.82
N VAL A 38 9.66 -17.66 -21.24
CA VAL A 38 8.88 -18.62 -20.41
C VAL A 38 9.72 -19.78 -19.90
N ASP A 39 10.61 -20.31 -20.76
CA ASP A 39 11.47 -21.46 -20.46
C ASP A 39 12.46 -21.16 -19.32
N GLU A 40 12.85 -19.90 -19.20
CA GLU A 40 13.88 -19.44 -18.27
C GLU A 40 13.31 -18.96 -16.91
N LEU A 41 11.98 -18.83 -16.79
CA LEU A 41 11.31 -18.37 -15.57
C LEU A 41 11.50 -19.30 -14.37
N LYS A 42 11.74 -20.60 -14.62
CA LYS A 42 11.97 -21.60 -13.58
C LYS A 42 13.47 -21.84 -13.30
N SER A 43 14.37 -21.08 -13.93
CA SER A 43 15.82 -21.20 -13.78
C SER A 43 16.29 -21.07 -12.33
N VAL A 44 17.31 -21.83 -11.97
CA VAL A 44 17.94 -21.79 -10.63
C VAL A 44 18.52 -20.40 -10.35
N PHE A 45 19.03 -19.74 -11.39
CA PHE A 45 19.59 -18.39 -11.32
C PHE A 45 18.56 -17.37 -10.82
N LEU A 46 17.39 -17.27 -11.46
CA LEU A 46 16.35 -16.31 -11.06
C LEU A 46 15.82 -16.58 -9.65
N LYS A 47 15.58 -17.85 -9.30
CA LYS A 47 15.15 -18.23 -7.94
C LYS A 47 16.19 -17.79 -6.89
N GLY A 48 17.48 -17.95 -7.18
CA GLY A 48 18.57 -17.47 -6.33
C GLY A 48 18.56 -15.95 -6.14
N LEU A 49 18.35 -15.18 -7.22
CA LEU A 49 18.26 -13.71 -7.13
C LEU A 49 17.07 -13.25 -6.29
N VAL A 50 15.89 -13.84 -6.51
CA VAL A 50 14.68 -13.54 -5.73
C VAL A 50 14.90 -13.86 -4.25
N LYS A 51 15.45 -15.04 -3.92
CA LYS A 51 15.75 -15.42 -2.54
C LYS A 51 16.73 -14.44 -1.89
N ASN A 52 17.80 -14.07 -2.59
CA ASN A 52 18.79 -13.13 -2.06
C ASN A 52 18.19 -11.73 -1.84
N TYR A 53 17.35 -11.24 -2.76
CA TYR A 53 16.66 -9.97 -2.57
C TYR A 53 15.78 -9.98 -1.31
N VAL A 54 15.04 -11.07 -1.07
CA VAL A 54 14.21 -11.22 0.14
C VAL A 54 15.09 -11.20 1.39
N THR A 55 16.13 -12.04 1.42
CA THR A 55 17.03 -12.15 2.57
C THR A 55 17.70 -10.82 2.89
N ILE A 56 18.23 -10.11 1.89
CA ILE A 56 18.94 -8.85 2.10
C ILE A 56 17.98 -7.77 2.63
N ASN A 57 16.77 -7.64 2.08
CA ASN A 57 15.79 -6.68 2.60
C ASN A 57 15.41 -6.97 4.06
N VAL A 58 15.16 -8.24 4.40
CA VAL A 58 14.85 -8.62 5.78
C VAL A 58 16.03 -8.33 6.71
N VAL A 59 17.26 -8.73 6.34
CA VAL A 59 18.46 -8.48 7.14
C VAL A 59 18.68 -6.99 7.35
N ILE A 60 18.59 -6.16 6.30
CA ILE A 60 18.77 -4.70 6.43
C ILE A 60 17.70 -4.10 7.34
N SER A 61 16.44 -4.53 7.22
CA SER A 61 15.39 -4.05 8.11
C SER A 61 15.64 -4.42 9.58
N VAL A 62 16.16 -5.63 9.85
CA VAL A 62 16.52 -6.05 11.20
C VAL A 62 17.70 -5.21 11.71
N LEU A 63 18.74 -5.01 10.90
CA LEU A 63 19.90 -4.19 11.26
C LEU A 63 19.51 -2.74 11.56
N LEU A 64 18.59 -2.16 10.79
CA LEU A 64 18.05 -0.83 11.04
C LEU A 64 17.11 -0.76 12.25
N ALA A 65 16.54 -1.89 12.68
CA ALA A 65 15.70 -1.92 13.88
C ALA A 65 16.52 -2.07 15.17
N LEU A 66 17.70 -2.70 15.12
CA LEU A 66 18.53 -2.98 16.31
C LEU A 66 18.89 -1.72 17.13
N PRO A 67 19.29 -0.58 16.55
CA PRO A 67 19.63 0.60 17.34
C PRO A 67 18.48 1.12 18.20
N MET A 68 17.22 0.95 17.75
CA MET A 68 16.05 1.34 18.53
C MET A 68 15.93 0.56 19.85
N LEU A 69 16.40 -0.69 19.88
CA LEU A 69 16.40 -1.52 21.09
C LEU A 69 17.48 -1.10 22.09
N VAL A 70 18.54 -0.42 21.61
CA VAL A 70 19.67 0.02 22.42
C VAL A 70 19.46 1.42 23.00
N MET A 71 18.70 2.28 22.30
CA MET A 71 18.46 3.68 22.71
C MET A 71 17.97 3.88 24.16
N PRO A 72 17.10 3.02 24.74
CA PRO A 72 16.68 3.14 26.14
C PRO A 72 17.80 2.99 27.17
N PHE A 73 18.95 2.45 26.78
CA PHE A 73 20.13 2.32 27.64
C PHE A 73 21.11 3.49 27.49
N VAL A 74 20.85 4.40 26.55
CA VAL A 74 21.72 5.55 26.22
C VAL A 74 21.05 6.87 26.58
N PHE A 75 19.74 6.97 26.34
CA PHE A 75 18.94 8.14 26.65
C PHE A 75 17.99 7.83 27.82
N GLU A 76 17.52 8.88 28.50
CA GLU A 76 16.58 8.76 29.63
C GLU A 76 15.30 9.56 29.37
N GLY A 77 14.18 9.08 29.91
CA GLY A 77 12.88 9.75 29.83
C GLY A 77 12.41 10.02 28.40
N GLU A 78 11.82 11.19 28.17
CA GLU A 78 11.26 11.63 26.88
C GLU A 78 12.30 11.68 25.74
N ALA A 79 13.58 11.86 26.07
CA ALA A 79 14.64 11.90 25.07
C ALA A 79 14.77 10.59 24.28
N VAL A 80 14.44 9.44 24.91
CA VAL A 80 14.39 8.13 24.24
C VAL A 80 13.33 8.14 23.14
N GLU A 81 12.14 8.68 23.43
CA GLU A 81 10.99 8.66 22.53
C GLU A 81 11.23 9.54 21.32
N VAL A 82 11.77 10.73 21.54
CA VAL A 82 12.16 11.66 20.47
C VAL A 82 13.26 11.03 19.62
N ALA A 83 14.29 10.45 20.23
CA ALA A 83 15.39 9.82 19.50
C ALA A 83 14.91 8.63 18.65
N VAL A 84 14.09 7.74 19.20
CA VAL A 84 13.53 6.58 18.49
C VAL A 84 12.61 7.04 17.35
N SER A 85 11.80 8.08 17.56
CA SER A 85 10.90 8.63 16.54
C SER A 85 11.66 9.24 15.36
N ILE A 86 12.68 10.07 15.64
CA ILE A 86 13.55 10.65 14.62
C ILE A 86 14.28 9.53 13.87
N TYR A 87 14.83 8.57 14.61
CA TYR A 87 15.55 7.45 14.01
C TYR A 87 14.65 6.55 13.17
N LEU A 88 13.39 6.35 13.55
CA LEU A 88 12.42 5.63 12.72
C LEU A 88 12.26 6.31 11.35
N ILE A 89 12.06 7.63 11.34
CA ILE A 89 11.91 8.39 10.11
C ILE A 89 13.14 8.20 9.23
N VAL A 90 14.35 8.40 9.80
CA VAL A 90 15.62 8.21 9.09
C VAL A 90 15.75 6.77 8.56
N SER A 91 15.44 5.76 9.37
CA SER A 91 15.52 4.35 9.00
C SER A 91 14.55 3.97 7.89
N ILE A 92 13.34 4.54 7.86
CA ILE A 92 12.37 4.32 6.76
C ILE A 92 12.93 4.86 5.44
N PHE A 93 13.44 6.10 5.42
CA PHE A 93 14.00 6.70 4.20
C PHE A 93 15.27 5.97 3.75
N LEU A 94 16.15 5.62 4.69
CA LEU A 94 17.36 4.87 4.41
C LEU A 94 17.04 3.47 3.87
N PHE A 95 16.11 2.75 4.49
CA PHE A 95 15.64 1.46 4.00
C PHE A 95 15.07 1.57 2.58
N MET A 96 14.23 2.58 2.32
CA MET A 96 13.65 2.81 1.00
C MET A 96 14.73 3.05 -0.06
N ALA A 97 15.72 3.89 0.24
CA ALA A 97 16.84 4.16 -0.66
C ALA A 97 17.67 2.89 -0.94
N ILE A 98 18.03 2.13 0.10
CA ILE A 98 18.82 0.91 -0.05
C ILE A 98 18.04 -0.17 -0.81
N SER A 99 16.77 -0.38 -0.48
CA SER A 99 15.92 -1.38 -1.15
C SER A 99 15.70 -1.04 -2.63
N PHE A 100 15.55 0.24 -2.95
CA PHE A 100 15.46 0.72 -4.32
C PHE A 100 16.77 0.51 -5.10
N ALA A 101 17.91 0.84 -4.51
CA ALA A 101 19.22 0.58 -5.11
C ALA A 101 19.45 -0.93 -5.33
N LEU A 102 19.05 -1.76 -4.37
CA LEU A 102 19.10 -3.22 -4.48
C LEU A 102 18.21 -3.73 -5.62
N TYR A 103 16.99 -3.20 -5.75
CA TYR A 103 16.11 -3.50 -6.88
C TYR A 103 16.77 -3.18 -8.22
N LEU A 104 17.37 -1.99 -8.37
CA LEU A 104 18.08 -1.60 -9.59
C LEU A 104 19.28 -2.49 -9.89
N PHE A 105 20.01 -2.92 -8.85
CA PHE A 105 21.11 -3.85 -8.98
C PHE A 105 20.66 -5.20 -9.56
N TYR A 106 19.62 -5.82 -8.99
CA TYR A 106 19.09 -7.09 -9.50
C TYR A 106 18.45 -6.94 -10.88
N ARG A 107 17.77 -5.81 -11.13
CA ARG A 107 17.27 -5.46 -12.46
C ARG A 107 18.41 -5.48 -13.48
N LYS A 108 19.51 -4.74 -13.23
CA LYS A 108 20.68 -4.71 -14.13
C LYS A 108 21.26 -6.11 -14.36
N LYS A 109 21.36 -6.93 -13.32
CA LYS A 109 21.87 -8.31 -13.41
C LYS A 109 20.99 -9.18 -14.32
N ILE A 110 19.67 -9.09 -14.20
CA ILE A 110 18.72 -9.80 -15.06
C ILE A 110 18.76 -9.25 -16.49
N THR A 111 18.88 -7.94 -16.69
CA THR A 111 19.00 -7.35 -18.03
C THR A 111 20.23 -7.89 -18.76
N THR A 112 21.39 -7.95 -18.10
CA THR A 112 22.62 -8.48 -18.70
C THR A 112 22.50 -9.98 -18.98
N TRP A 113 21.92 -10.75 -18.07
CA TRP A 113 21.70 -12.18 -18.26
C TRP A 113 20.73 -12.47 -19.41
N LYS A 114 19.63 -11.70 -19.53
CA LYS A 114 18.66 -11.82 -20.62
C LYS A 114 19.30 -11.71 -22.01
N LYS A 115 20.35 -10.89 -22.17
CA LYS A 115 21.05 -10.72 -23.47
C LYS A 115 21.61 -12.02 -24.04
N GLN A 116 21.84 -13.04 -23.22
CA GLN A 116 22.33 -14.35 -23.65
C GLN A 116 21.29 -15.16 -24.45
N PHE A 117 20.01 -14.78 -24.33
CA PHE A 117 18.87 -15.49 -24.94
C PHE A 117 18.16 -14.65 -26.01
N ILE A 118 18.66 -13.44 -26.29
CA ILE A 118 18.16 -12.63 -27.39
C ILE A 118 18.73 -13.23 -28.67
N ASN A 119 18.05 -14.22 -29.24
CA ASN A 119 18.25 -14.57 -30.63
C ASN A 119 17.60 -13.49 -31.48
N ASP A 120 18.31 -13.06 -32.53
CA ASP A 120 17.95 -12.02 -33.49
C ASP A 120 16.78 -12.45 -34.42
N THR A 121 15.89 -13.33 -33.95
CA THR A 121 14.88 -13.98 -34.76
C THR A 121 13.47 -13.87 -34.17
N ASN A 122 12.64 -13.22 -34.99
CA ASN A 122 11.22 -13.48 -35.22
C ASN A 122 10.22 -12.69 -34.38
N ASP A 123 9.77 -11.58 -34.95
CA ASP A 123 8.38 -11.38 -35.39
C ASP A 123 7.31 -12.16 -34.59
N ILE A 124 7.25 -11.91 -33.28
CA ILE A 124 6.16 -12.43 -32.44
C ILE A 124 4.90 -11.69 -32.91
N LYS A 125 4.01 -12.41 -33.61
CA LYS A 125 2.71 -11.87 -34.04
C LYS A 125 1.99 -11.24 -32.85
N LYS A 126 1.95 -9.92 -32.89
CA LYS A 126 1.39 -9.02 -31.87
C LYS A 126 -0.11 -9.20 -31.86
N THR A 127 -0.63 -9.85 -30.82
CA THR A 127 -2.08 -10.03 -30.70
C THR A 127 -2.49 -9.48 -29.35
N VAL A 128 -3.09 -8.29 -29.33
CA VAL A 128 -3.69 -7.74 -28.13
C VAL A 128 -5.14 -8.20 -28.09
N ILE A 129 -5.48 -9.01 -27.08
CA ILE A 129 -6.86 -9.48 -26.90
C ILE A 129 -7.53 -8.66 -25.80
N ILE A 130 -8.70 -8.13 -26.12
CA ILE A 130 -9.49 -7.26 -25.24
C ILE A 130 -10.84 -7.93 -25.03
N ASP A 131 -11.21 -8.17 -23.77
CA ASP A 131 -12.58 -8.54 -23.42
C ASP A 131 -13.42 -7.25 -23.37
N THR A 132 -14.35 -7.10 -24.32
CA THR A 132 -15.22 -5.92 -24.43
C THR A 132 -16.30 -5.88 -23.35
N ASN A 133 -16.67 -7.03 -22.78
CA ASN A 133 -17.67 -7.13 -21.71
C ASN A 133 -17.03 -7.21 -20.32
N PHE A 134 -15.71 -7.09 -20.21
CA PHE A 134 -14.95 -7.24 -18.96
C PHE A 134 -15.56 -6.48 -17.78
N HIS A 135 -15.88 -5.20 -17.97
CA HIS A 135 -16.43 -4.33 -16.92
C HIS A 135 -17.90 -4.62 -16.59
N LYS A 136 -18.67 -5.20 -17.52
CA LYS A 136 -20.08 -5.56 -17.29
C LYS A 136 -20.18 -6.81 -16.40
N ASP A 137 -19.28 -7.77 -16.59
CA ASP A 137 -19.28 -9.04 -15.83
C ASP A 137 -18.58 -8.92 -14.47
N LEU A 138 -17.95 -7.77 -14.19
CA LEU A 138 -17.19 -7.57 -12.96
C LEU A 138 -18.17 -7.39 -11.79
N LYS A 139 -18.31 -8.42 -10.95
CA LYS A 139 -19.14 -8.40 -9.74
C LYS A 139 -18.49 -7.57 -8.63
N LEU A 140 -18.70 -6.26 -8.69
CA LEU A 140 -18.11 -5.29 -7.77
C LEU A 140 -19.08 -4.88 -6.67
N ILE A 141 -18.52 -4.35 -5.58
CA ILE A 141 -19.28 -3.54 -4.64
C ILE A 141 -19.65 -2.22 -5.35
N SER A 142 -20.84 -1.70 -5.11
CA SER A 142 -21.22 -0.43 -5.74
C SER A 142 -20.30 0.70 -5.26
N SER A 143 -19.75 1.50 -6.18
CA SER A 143 -18.96 2.70 -5.83
C SER A 143 -19.70 3.62 -4.86
N ARG A 144 -21.03 3.70 -4.97
CA ARG A 144 -21.87 4.48 -4.05
C ARG A 144 -21.85 3.88 -2.64
N ALA A 145 -21.92 2.56 -2.51
CA ALA A 145 -21.87 1.90 -1.22
C ALA A 145 -20.53 2.16 -0.50
N VAL A 146 -19.41 2.15 -1.23
CA VAL A 146 -18.08 2.47 -0.67
C VAL A 146 -18.06 3.85 -0.02
N ILE A 147 -18.64 4.85 -0.68
CA ILE A 147 -18.70 6.23 -0.15
C ILE A 147 -19.72 6.33 0.99
N LEU A 148 -20.93 5.80 0.80
CA LEU A 148 -22.03 5.92 1.77
C LEU A 148 -21.68 5.28 3.12
N TRP A 149 -21.01 4.11 3.13
CA TRP A 149 -20.59 3.48 4.39
C TRP A 149 -19.55 4.30 5.15
N GLN A 150 -18.63 4.95 4.43
CA GLN A 150 -17.66 5.85 5.06
C GLN A 150 -18.35 7.09 5.62
N LEU A 151 -19.20 7.74 4.84
CA LEU A 151 -19.97 8.91 5.28
C LEU A 151 -20.88 8.57 6.47
N PHE A 152 -21.50 7.39 6.48
CA PHE A 152 -22.30 6.92 7.59
C PHE A 152 -21.49 6.85 8.89
N ILE A 153 -20.29 6.26 8.86
CA ILE A 153 -19.41 6.18 10.04
C ILE A 153 -19.03 7.60 10.51
N ILE A 154 -18.65 8.48 9.59
CA ILE A 154 -18.29 9.88 9.91
C ILE A 154 -19.46 10.61 10.57
N VAL A 155 -20.66 10.49 10.01
CA VAL A 155 -21.87 11.11 10.57
C VAL A 155 -22.15 10.55 11.96
N MET A 156 -22.08 9.23 12.14
CA MET A 156 -22.30 8.62 13.45
C MET A 156 -21.27 9.08 14.49
N THR A 157 -19.99 9.12 14.15
CA THR A 157 -18.92 9.60 15.02
C THR A 157 -19.11 11.07 15.39
N THR A 158 -19.47 11.89 14.41
CA THR A 158 -19.77 13.32 14.61
C THR A 158 -20.98 13.51 15.53
N LEU A 159 -22.06 12.76 15.29
CA LEU A 159 -23.26 12.82 16.12
C LEU A 159 -22.96 12.40 17.56
N ILE A 160 -22.22 11.30 17.77
CA ILE A 160 -21.85 10.85 19.12
C ILE A 160 -21.04 11.93 19.84
N ALA A 161 -20.06 12.55 19.17
CA ALA A 161 -19.23 13.59 19.75
C ALA A 161 -20.03 14.86 20.08
N LEU A 162 -20.91 15.31 19.19
CA LEU A 162 -21.72 16.52 19.40
C LEU A 162 -22.81 16.32 20.45
N LEU A 163 -23.47 15.15 20.48
CA LEU A 163 -24.48 14.83 21.50
C LEU A 163 -23.88 14.70 22.91
N ASN A 164 -22.59 14.37 23.00
CA ASN A 164 -21.85 14.30 24.25
C ASN A 164 -20.88 15.48 24.41
N TYR A 165 -21.07 16.57 23.66
CA TYR A 165 -20.12 17.69 23.66
C TYR A 165 -19.91 18.24 25.07
N ASP A 166 -20.95 18.33 25.89
CA ASP A 166 -20.86 18.82 27.27
C ASP A 166 -20.00 17.92 28.17
N ARG A 167 -19.89 16.63 27.87
CA ARG A 167 -19.07 15.66 28.62
C ARG A 167 -17.60 15.67 28.22
N ILE A 168 -17.27 16.20 27.04
CA ILE A 168 -15.88 16.31 26.59
C ILE A 168 -15.13 17.27 27.53
N PRO A 169 -13.98 16.87 28.09
CA PRO A 169 -13.16 17.73 28.94
C PRO A 169 -12.74 19.03 28.23
N ASN A 170 -12.54 20.10 28.99
CA ASN A 170 -12.11 21.40 28.43
C ASN A 170 -10.73 21.35 27.78
N GLN A 171 -9.92 20.36 28.12
CA GLN A 171 -8.62 20.08 27.51
C GLN A 171 -8.66 18.70 26.88
N ILE A 172 -8.39 18.62 25.59
CA ILE A 172 -8.38 17.37 24.83
C ILE A 172 -6.93 16.95 24.60
N PRO A 173 -6.55 15.71 24.98
CA PRO A 173 -5.22 15.22 24.71
C PRO A 173 -5.01 14.97 23.21
N ILE A 174 -3.92 15.49 22.66
CA ILE A 174 -3.54 15.33 21.24
C ILE A 174 -2.27 14.51 21.06
N ASN A 175 -1.47 14.36 22.11
CA ASN A 175 -0.26 13.56 22.12
C ASN A 175 -0.19 12.74 23.41
N PHE A 176 0.30 11.51 23.29
CA PHE A 176 0.50 10.58 24.38
C PHE A 176 1.94 10.12 24.36
N ASP A 177 2.57 10.13 25.53
CA ASP A 177 3.89 9.56 25.72
C ASP A 177 3.86 8.02 25.62
N SER A 178 5.03 7.39 25.72
CA SER A 178 5.12 5.93 25.64
C SER A 178 4.57 5.19 26.87
N GLN A 179 4.11 5.91 27.90
CA GLN A 179 3.45 5.44 29.11
C GLN A 179 1.92 5.65 29.02
N PHE A 180 1.41 6.14 27.88
CA PHE A 180 0.00 6.44 27.65
C PHE A 180 -0.54 7.56 28.53
N GLN A 181 0.34 8.44 29.00
CA GLN A 181 -0.05 9.67 29.66
C GLN A 181 -0.09 10.77 28.62
N ALA A 182 -1.11 11.61 28.72
CA ALA A 182 -1.22 12.77 27.84
C ALA A 182 -0.20 13.83 28.24
N ASN A 183 0.65 14.24 27.29
CA ASN A 183 1.68 15.26 27.51
C ASN A 183 1.39 16.57 26.76
N GLN A 184 0.53 16.55 25.73
CA GLN A 184 0.09 17.75 25.01
C GLN A 184 -1.44 17.77 24.89
N PHE A 185 -1.99 18.96 25.12
CA PHE A 185 -3.43 19.20 25.16
C PHE A 185 -3.80 20.42 24.34
N VAL A 186 -5.00 20.39 23.77
CA VAL A 186 -5.62 21.54 23.10
C VAL A 186 -6.91 21.92 23.81
N MET A 187 -7.27 23.21 23.73
CA MET A 187 -8.54 23.66 24.29
C MET A 187 -9.72 23.13 23.48
N LYS A 188 -10.76 22.73 24.21
CA LYS A 188 -12.03 22.30 23.63
C LYS A 188 -12.70 23.47 22.91
N SER A 189 -13.02 23.22 21.65
CA SER A 189 -13.88 24.06 20.82
C SER A 189 -14.59 23.17 19.81
N TYR A 190 -15.64 23.70 19.17
CA TYR A 190 -16.27 22.98 18.06
C TYR A 190 -15.27 22.69 16.93
N VAL A 191 -14.31 23.59 16.71
CA VAL A 191 -13.28 23.40 15.68
C VAL A 191 -12.35 22.24 16.02
N THR A 192 -11.87 22.15 17.26
CA THR A 192 -10.96 21.07 17.68
C THR A 192 -11.66 19.71 17.74
N VAL A 193 -12.93 19.67 18.18
CA VAL A 193 -13.74 18.42 18.18
C VAL A 193 -14.08 17.98 16.76
N LEU A 194 -14.42 18.91 15.85
CA LEU A 194 -14.76 18.59 14.46
C LEU A 194 -13.55 18.36 13.56
N ALA A 195 -12.32 18.69 14.00
CA ALA A 195 -11.10 18.44 13.23
C ALA A 195 -10.92 16.95 12.89
N PHE A 196 -11.28 16.05 13.81
CA PHE A 196 -11.18 14.60 13.58
C PHE A 196 -12.18 14.09 12.52
N PRO A 197 -13.50 14.36 12.60
CA PRO A 197 -14.41 14.15 11.48
C PRO A 197 -13.98 14.82 10.17
N GLY A 198 -13.37 16.01 10.25
CA GLY A 198 -12.77 16.69 9.10
C GLY A 198 -11.66 15.84 8.45
N LEU A 199 -10.75 15.29 9.24
CA LEU A 199 -9.71 14.36 8.78
C LEU A 199 -10.32 13.09 8.16
N GLN A 200 -11.39 12.55 8.75
CA GLN A 200 -12.10 11.41 8.18
C GLN A 200 -12.70 11.73 6.80
N MET A 201 -13.28 12.92 6.63
CA MET A 201 -13.82 13.39 5.35
C MET A 201 -12.72 13.51 4.29
N LEU A 202 -11.53 13.99 4.66
CA LEU A 202 -10.38 14.06 3.77
C LEU A 202 -9.89 12.67 3.33
N MET A 203 -10.06 11.63 4.15
CA MET A 203 -9.69 10.26 3.81
C MET A 203 -10.65 9.59 2.80
N VAL A 204 -11.92 10.02 2.73
CA VAL A 204 -12.93 9.44 1.82
C VAL A 204 -12.46 9.40 0.35
N PRO A 205 -12.02 10.51 -0.27
CA PRO A 205 -11.57 10.48 -1.66
C PRO A 205 -10.32 9.61 -1.84
N ILE A 206 -9.40 9.57 -0.88
CA ILE A 206 -8.17 8.77 -0.96
C ILE A 206 -8.51 7.27 -0.99
N LEU A 207 -9.33 6.82 -0.05
CA LEU A 207 -9.77 5.43 0.07
C LEU A 207 -10.64 5.02 -1.13
N TYR A 208 -11.50 5.93 -1.60
CA TYR A 208 -12.29 5.72 -2.81
C TYR A 208 -11.41 5.59 -4.06
N LEU A 209 -10.39 6.43 -4.21
CA LEU A 209 -9.47 6.34 -5.36
C LEU A 209 -8.65 5.06 -5.34
N ALA A 210 -8.21 4.59 -4.16
CA ALA A 210 -7.56 3.29 -4.02
C ALA A 210 -8.48 2.16 -4.50
N TYR A 211 -9.73 2.15 -4.07
CA TYR A 211 -10.76 1.23 -4.55
C TYR A 211 -10.99 1.33 -6.08
N TYR A 212 -11.17 2.55 -6.58
CA TYR A 212 -11.51 2.84 -7.98
C TYR A 212 -10.38 2.49 -8.95
N SER A 213 -9.12 2.62 -8.52
CA SER A 213 -7.94 2.31 -9.32
C SER A 213 -7.94 0.86 -9.83
N PHE A 214 -8.36 -0.10 -8.99
CA PHE A 214 -8.47 -1.52 -9.37
C PHE A 214 -9.60 -1.80 -10.36
N ILE A 215 -10.64 -0.97 -10.36
CA ILE A 215 -11.76 -1.09 -11.31
C ILE A 215 -11.32 -0.57 -12.67
N LYS A 216 -10.71 0.62 -12.71
CA LYS A 216 -10.36 1.31 -13.96
C LYS A 216 -9.01 0.96 -14.55
N SER A 217 -8.18 0.22 -13.83
CA SER A 217 -6.88 -0.19 -14.36
C SER A 217 -7.03 -0.98 -15.65
N ARG A 218 -6.23 -0.62 -16.68
CA ARG A 218 -6.24 -1.29 -17.98
C ARG A 218 -6.07 -2.81 -17.83
N GLN A 219 -6.92 -3.59 -18.50
CA GLN A 219 -6.78 -5.04 -18.56
C GLN A 219 -5.59 -5.44 -19.44
N LYS A 220 -4.86 -6.48 -19.04
CA LYS A 220 -3.84 -7.13 -19.86
C LYS A 220 -4.11 -8.62 -19.86
N LEU A 221 -4.55 -9.15 -21.00
CA LEU A 221 -4.91 -10.55 -21.16
C LEU A 221 -3.86 -11.29 -21.96
N SER A 222 -3.59 -12.55 -21.57
CA SER A 222 -2.75 -13.44 -22.37
C SER A 222 -3.51 -13.85 -23.64
N PRO A 223 -2.91 -13.74 -24.83
CA PRO A 223 -3.50 -14.20 -26.08
C PRO A 223 -3.61 -15.72 -26.18
N LEU A 224 -2.80 -16.45 -25.40
CA LEU A 224 -2.77 -17.91 -25.40
C LEU A 224 -4.02 -18.52 -24.75
N ALA A 225 -4.58 -17.86 -23.73
CA ALA A 225 -5.81 -18.27 -23.08
C ALA A 225 -6.65 -17.06 -22.60
N PRO A 226 -7.29 -16.31 -23.52
CA PRO A 226 -7.92 -15.03 -23.19
C PRO A 226 -9.09 -15.15 -22.20
N LEU A 227 -9.90 -16.19 -22.32
CA LEU A 227 -11.07 -16.41 -21.45
C LEU A 227 -10.63 -16.71 -20.00
N VAL A 228 -9.66 -17.60 -19.82
CA VAL A 228 -9.11 -17.95 -18.50
C VAL A 228 -8.38 -16.75 -17.89
N SER A 229 -7.57 -16.05 -18.69
CA SER A 229 -6.86 -14.83 -18.26
C SER A 229 -7.83 -13.72 -17.83
N SER A 230 -8.93 -13.52 -18.58
CA SER A 230 -9.99 -12.56 -18.23
C SER A 230 -10.65 -12.93 -16.91
N LEU A 231 -11.02 -14.20 -16.73
CA LEU A 231 -11.65 -14.68 -15.49
C LEU A 231 -10.72 -14.48 -14.28
N LYS A 232 -9.42 -14.79 -14.41
CA LYS A 232 -8.42 -14.57 -13.36
C LYS A 232 -8.29 -13.09 -12.98
N SER A 233 -8.21 -12.22 -13.98
CA SER A 233 -8.13 -10.77 -13.74
C SER A 233 -9.41 -10.24 -13.07
N LYS A 234 -10.59 -10.74 -13.48
CA LYS A 234 -11.87 -10.42 -12.83
C LYS A 234 -11.86 -10.85 -11.36
N LEU A 235 -11.46 -12.08 -11.04
CA LEU A 235 -11.41 -12.59 -9.67
C LEU A 235 -10.39 -11.85 -8.79
N PHE A 236 -9.21 -11.53 -9.35
CA PHE A 236 -8.21 -10.69 -8.68
C PHE A 236 -8.79 -9.31 -8.32
N ARG A 237 -9.40 -8.62 -9.29
CA ARG A 237 -10.01 -7.30 -9.06
C ARG A 237 -11.15 -7.36 -8.07
N GLN A 238 -11.99 -8.39 -8.11
CA GLN A 238 -13.07 -8.58 -7.14
C GLN A 238 -12.53 -8.78 -5.72
N ALA A 239 -11.47 -9.58 -5.54
CA ALA A 239 -10.88 -9.79 -4.23
C ALA A 239 -10.26 -8.49 -3.67
N TRP A 240 -9.48 -7.76 -4.50
CA TRP A 240 -8.85 -6.52 -4.08
C TRP A 240 -9.86 -5.38 -3.83
N THR A 241 -10.91 -5.26 -4.65
CA THR A 241 -11.96 -4.26 -4.42
C THR A 241 -12.75 -4.53 -3.13
N ARG A 242 -13.04 -5.79 -2.80
CA ARG A 242 -13.62 -6.18 -1.50
C ARG A 242 -12.69 -5.86 -0.34
N PHE A 243 -11.39 -6.15 -0.50
CA PHE A 243 -10.38 -5.80 0.49
C PHE A 243 -10.30 -4.29 0.72
N PHE A 244 -10.23 -3.48 -0.33
CA PHE A 244 -10.18 -2.02 -0.19
C PHE A 244 -11.48 -1.43 0.38
N PHE A 245 -12.63 -2.03 0.09
CA PHE A 245 -13.88 -1.65 0.76
C PHE A 245 -13.82 -1.94 2.26
N ALA A 246 -13.43 -3.15 2.66
CA ALA A 246 -13.27 -3.51 4.07
C ALA A 246 -12.22 -2.62 4.77
N LEU A 247 -11.09 -2.38 4.11
CA LEU A 247 -10.03 -1.50 4.59
C LEU A 247 -10.55 -0.07 4.79
N SER A 248 -11.37 0.46 3.86
CA SER A 248 -11.95 1.79 4.00
C SER A 248 -12.86 1.93 5.22
N ILE A 249 -13.68 0.92 5.50
CA ILE A 249 -14.52 0.87 6.70
C ILE A 249 -13.65 0.79 7.96
N LEU A 250 -12.68 -0.13 7.98
CA LEU A 250 -11.80 -0.31 9.13
C LEU A 250 -10.97 0.93 9.43
N THR A 251 -10.49 1.66 8.42
CA THR A 251 -9.78 2.93 8.61
C THR A 251 -10.70 3.99 9.23
N GLN A 252 -11.94 4.12 8.74
CA GLN A 252 -12.89 5.07 9.33
C GLN A 252 -13.27 4.72 10.76
N LEU A 253 -13.47 3.43 11.06
CA LEU A 253 -13.71 2.94 12.41
C LEU A 253 -12.49 3.15 13.31
N LEU A 254 -11.28 2.88 12.84
CA LEU A 254 -10.05 3.10 13.60
C LEU A 254 -9.93 4.56 14.04
N ILE A 255 -10.09 5.51 13.10
CA ILE A 255 -10.04 6.94 13.42
C ILE A 255 -11.15 7.30 14.41
N SER A 256 -12.36 6.77 14.22
CA SER A 256 -13.50 7.02 15.12
C SER A 256 -13.25 6.50 16.53
N VAL A 257 -12.77 5.27 16.67
CA VAL A 257 -12.47 4.66 17.97
C VAL A 257 -11.38 5.44 18.66
N SER A 258 -10.28 5.74 17.98
CA SER A 258 -9.20 6.55 18.54
C SER A 258 -9.72 7.91 19.03
N PHE A 259 -10.48 8.62 18.20
CA PHE A 259 -11.04 9.92 18.57
C PHE A 259 -12.02 9.86 19.75
N LEU A 260 -12.96 8.91 19.75
CA LEU A 260 -13.95 8.80 20.82
C LEU A 260 -13.31 8.35 22.14
N THR A 261 -12.30 7.47 22.07
CA THR A 261 -11.56 7.06 23.27
C THR A 261 -10.77 8.22 23.89
N THR A 262 -10.20 9.12 23.09
CA THR A 262 -9.42 10.25 23.61
C THR A 262 -10.28 11.42 24.08
N THR A 263 -11.52 11.53 23.60
CA THR A 263 -12.41 12.66 23.92
C THR A 263 -13.51 12.37 24.94
N LEU A 264 -14.03 11.14 24.98
CA LEU A 264 -15.20 10.78 25.80
C LEU A 264 -14.89 9.78 26.91
N LEU A 265 -13.75 9.10 26.86
CA LEU A 265 -13.36 8.13 27.86
C LEU A 265 -12.18 8.65 28.69
N ASP A 266 -12.10 8.16 29.92
CA ASP A 266 -10.96 8.42 30.79
C ASP A 266 -9.68 7.75 30.24
N GLU A 267 -8.53 8.28 30.63
CA GLU A 267 -7.21 7.78 30.20
C GLU A 267 -7.00 6.29 30.47
N THR A 268 -7.71 5.73 31.46
CA THR A 268 -7.70 4.28 31.75
C THR A 268 -8.13 3.42 30.56
N TYR A 269 -8.84 3.96 29.57
CA TYR A 269 -9.35 3.22 28.40
C TYR A 269 -8.55 3.45 27.11
N ILE A 270 -7.44 4.20 27.15
CA ILE A 270 -6.59 4.47 25.98
C ILE A 270 -6.04 3.19 25.33
N TRP A 271 -5.86 2.12 26.10
CA TRP A 271 -5.42 0.83 25.57
C TRP A 271 -6.35 0.29 24.47
N ILE A 272 -7.65 0.68 24.45
CA ILE A 272 -8.60 0.32 23.39
C ILE A 272 -8.15 0.87 22.04
N ALA A 273 -7.72 2.14 22.00
CA ALA A 273 -7.20 2.76 20.77
C ALA A 273 -5.96 2.04 20.27
N MET A 274 -5.06 1.68 21.18
CA MET A 274 -3.82 0.99 20.82
C MET A 274 -4.06 -0.42 20.28
N VAL A 275 -4.90 -1.20 20.97
CA VAL A 275 -5.27 -2.54 20.51
C VAL A 275 -5.92 -2.42 19.13
N SER A 276 -6.78 -1.42 18.93
CA SER A 276 -7.39 -1.14 17.63
C SER A 276 -6.35 -0.83 16.54
N ILE A 277 -5.34 0.00 16.83
CA ILE A 277 -4.23 0.31 15.91
C ILE A 277 -3.43 -0.96 15.58
N PHE A 278 -3.04 -1.74 16.59
CA PHE A 278 -2.25 -2.94 16.39
C PHE A 278 -3.03 -4.01 15.60
N THR A 279 -4.28 -4.26 15.96
CA THR A 279 -5.17 -5.18 15.24
C THR A 279 -5.38 -4.73 13.79
N PHE A 280 -5.59 -3.43 13.55
CA PHE A 280 -5.71 -2.87 12.21
C PHE A 280 -4.44 -3.10 11.38
N LEU A 281 -3.26 -2.85 11.95
CA LEU A 281 -1.97 -3.06 11.28
C LEU A 281 -1.77 -4.52 10.91
N VAL A 282 -1.93 -5.44 11.88
CA VAL A 282 -1.76 -6.88 11.66
C VAL A 282 -2.76 -7.38 10.60
N PHE A 283 -4.03 -7.00 10.71
CA PHE A 283 -5.06 -7.40 9.75
C PHE A 283 -4.74 -6.92 8.33
N THR A 284 -4.33 -5.66 8.19
CA THR A 284 -4.03 -5.05 6.88
C THR A 284 -2.83 -5.71 6.22
N ILE A 285 -1.75 -5.93 6.98
CA ILE A 285 -0.53 -6.57 6.49
C ILE A 285 -0.82 -8.04 6.14
N ALA A 286 -1.43 -8.81 7.06
CA ALA A 286 -1.70 -10.23 6.84
C ALA A 286 -2.65 -10.45 5.66
N SER A 287 -3.73 -9.67 5.55
CA SER A 287 -4.71 -9.79 4.46
C SER A 287 -4.10 -9.42 3.11
N SER A 288 -3.30 -8.34 3.05
CA SER A 288 -2.64 -7.93 1.81
C SER A 288 -1.60 -8.96 1.36
N ILE A 289 -0.80 -9.53 2.27
CA ILE A 289 0.13 -10.62 1.95
C ILE A 289 -0.63 -11.86 1.47
N TYR A 290 -1.70 -12.27 2.17
CA TYR A 290 -2.52 -13.42 1.80
C TYR A 290 -3.09 -13.28 0.38
N LEU A 291 -3.72 -12.15 0.06
CA LEU A 291 -4.26 -11.88 -1.27
C LEU A 291 -3.16 -11.85 -2.33
N SER A 292 -2.01 -11.28 -2.00
CA SER A 292 -0.83 -11.21 -2.87
C SER A 292 -0.25 -12.58 -3.19
N LEU A 293 -0.23 -13.49 -2.22
CA LEU A 293 0.23 -14.87 -2.42
C LEU A 293 -0.79 -15.71 -3.18
N LYS A 294 -2.09 -15.55 -2.87
CA LYS A 294 -3.18 -16.32 -3.47
C LYS A 294 -3.44 -15.97 -4.93
N TYR A 295 -3.56 -14.67 -5.24
CA TYR A 295 -3.89 -14.22 -6.59
C TYR A 295 -2.65 -13.85 -7.41
N GLY A 296 -1.61 -13.32 -6.79
CA GLY A 296 -0.53 -12.65 -7.52
C GLY A 296 -1.03 -11.41 -8.27
N GLN A 297 -0.19 -10.81 -9.09
CA GLN A 297 -0.61 -9.71 -9.95
C GLN A 297 -1.54 -10.22 -11.07
N ALA A 298 -2.66 -9.53 -11.31
CA ALA A 298 -3.67 -9.88 -12.32
C ALA A 298 -4.30 -11.29 -12.19
N GLY A 299 -4.10 -11.99 -11.08
CA GLY A 299 -4.61 -13.35 -10.89
C GLY A 299 -3.70 -14.46 -11.45
N GLU A 300 -2.46 -14.15 -11.85
CA GLU A 300 -1.52 -15.11 -12.46
C GLU A 300 -1.24 -16.35 -11.58
N LYS A 301 -1.41 -16.27 -10.26
CA LYS A 301 -1.16 -17.42 -9.36
C LYS A 301 -2.39 -18.26 -9.07
N LEU A 302 -3.57 -17.81 -9.49
CA LEU A 302 -4.80 -18.52 -9.25
C LEU A 302 -4.84 -19.77 -10.14
N LYS A 303 -5.06 -20.93 -9.53
CA LYS A 303 -5.27 -22.20 -10.25
C LYS A 303 -6.75 -22.36 -10.55
N ILE A 304 -7.09 -22.60 -11.82
CA ILE A 304 -8.45 -22.87 -12.29
C ILE A 304 -8.41 -24.16 -13.13
N ASP A 305 -9.50 -24.90 -13.22
CA ASP A 305 -9.58 -26.10 -14.04
C ASP A 305 -9.39 -25.76 -15.54
N ASN A 306 -8.70 -26.62 -16.29
CA ASN A 306 -8.29 -26.42 -17.71
C ASN A 306 -7.27 -25.28 -17.95
N ASP A 307 -6.42 -25.00 -16.96
CA ASP A 307 -5.40 -23.96 -17.02
C ASP A 307 -4.03 -24.53 -17.41
N ASP A 308 -3.62 -24.31 -18.67
CA ASP A 308 -2.25 -24.59 -19.09
C ASP A 308 -1.30 -23.54 -18.48
N GLU A 309 -0.34 -23.98 -17.64
CA GLU A 309 0.62 -23.08 -16.98
C GLU A 309 1.35 -22.18 -17.99
N THR A 310 1.65 -22.69 -19.19
CA THR A 310 2.36 -21.97 -20.26
C THR A 310 1.58 -20.79 -20.82
N SER A 311 0.24 -20.84 -20.78
CA SER A 311 -0.62 -19.75 -21.24
C SER A 311 -0.56 -18.50 -20.36
N GLN A 312 -0.03 -18.61 -19.14
CA GLN A 312 0.03 -17.53 -18.14
C GLN A 312 1.23 -16.59 -18.31
N TYR A 313 2.23 -16.98 -19.10
CA TYR A 313 3.51 -16.28 -19.15
C TYR A 313 3.66 -15.30 -20.32
N TYR A 314 2.56 -15.03 -21.05
CA TYR A 314 2.62 -14.07 -22.14
C TYR A 314 2.67 -12.64 -21.61
N GLN A 315 3.77 -11.94 -21.89
CA GLN A 315 3.89 -10.50 -21.77
C GLN A 315 4.39 -9.93 -23.09
N ASP A 316 3.75 -8.85 -23.50
CA ASP A 316 4.14 -8.09 -24.68
C ASP A 316 5.56 -7.53 -24.49
N PRO A 317 6.55 -7.98 -25.29
CA PRO A 317 7.92 -7.49 -25.22
C PRO A 317 8.05 -5.99 -25.50
N GLU A 318 7.10 -5.38 -26.23
CA GLU A 318 7.16 -3.95 -26.62
C GLU A 318 6.75 -2.99 -25.50
N ASP A 319 6.25 -3.48 -24.36
CA ASP A 319 5.93 -2.62 -23.22
C ASP A 319 7.21 -2.25 -22.43
N ASP A 320 8.34 -2.97 -22.59
CA ASP A 320 9.60 -2.74 -21.85
C ASP A 320 10.06 -1.28 -21.89
N ASP A 321 9.98 -0.62 -23.05
CA ASP A 321 10.43 0.76 -23.25
C ASP A 321 9.51 1.80 -22.61
N LYS A 322 8.26 1.43 -22.31
CA LYS A 322 7.27 2.30 -21.64
C LYS A 322 7.39 2.28 -20.11
N TRP A 323 8.22 1.40 -19.55
CA TRP A 323 8.45 1.26 -18.10
C TRP A 323 9.83 1.78 -17.69
N LEU A 324 9.87 3.05 -17.29
CA LEU A 324 11.05 3.70 -16.74
C LEU A 324 11.47 2.99 -15.44
N ALA A 325 12.73 2.52 -15.42
CA ALA A 325 13.30 1.69 -14.37
C ALA A 325 12.48 0.43 -14.03
N GLY A 326 11.54 -0.01 -14.88
CA GLY A 326 10.64 -1.15 -14.59
C GLY A 326 9.54 -0.87 -13.56
N MET A 327 9.36 0.38 -13.10
CA MET A 327 8.39 0.76 -12.06
C MET A 327 7.46 1.88 -12.46
N PHE A 328 7.94 2.87 -13.22
CA PHE A 328 7.16 4.05 -13.60
C PHE A 328 6.68 3.90 -15.04
N TYR A 329 5.37 4.01 -15.25
CA TYR A 329 4.76 3.87 -16.57
C TYR A 329 4.63 5.23 -17.26
N TYR A 330 5.12 5.33 -18.48
CA TYR A 330 4.99 6.52 -19.31
C TYR A 330 4.64 6.13 -20.74
N ASN A 331 3.38 6.34 -21.13
CA ASN A 331 2.95 6.10 -22.51
C ASN A 331 1.92 7.16 -22.97
N PRO A 332 2.32 8.14 -23.79
CA PRO A 332 1.41 9.16 -24.33
C PRO A 332 0.28 8.59 -25.18
N ASP A 333 0.48 7.43 -25.80
CA ASP A 333 -0.48 6.78 -26.68
C ASP A 333 -1.55 5.98 -25.92
N ASP A 334 -1.30 5.64 -24.64
CA ASP A 334 -2.24 4.88 -23.81
C ASP A 334 -3.18 5.80 -23.03
N ALA A 335 -4.46 5.83 -23.40
CA ALA A 335 -5.48 6.66 -22.75
C ALA A 335 -5.76 6.27 -21.29
N ALA A 336 -5.32 5.09 -20.84
CA ALA A 336 -5.53 4.64 -19.47
C ALA A 336 -4.77 5.52 -18.46
N ILE A 337 -5.51 5.98 -17.44
CA ILE A 337 -4.91 6.68 -16.28
C ILE A 337 -4.28 5.66 -15.34
N PHE A 338 -5.01 4.57 -15.03
CA PHE A 338 -4.53 3.50 -14.18
C PHE A 338 -4.08 2.32 -15.01
N VAL A 339 -2.90 1.79 -14.68
CA VAL A 339 -2.34 0.59 -15.29
C VAL A 339 -1.85 -0.36 -14.21
N GLU A 340 -1.87 -1.65 -14.49
CA GLU A 340 -1.35 -2.66 -13.57
C GLU A 340 0.15 -2.47 -13.34
N LYS A 341 0.60 -2.50 -12.07
CA LYS A 341 2.02 -2.47 -11.73
C LYS A 341 2.76 -3.62 -12.40
N ARG A 342 3.97 -3.33 -12.87
CA ARG A 342 4.88 -4.30 -13.47
C ARG A 342 5.70 -5.06 -12.42
N PHE A 343 6.14 -4.35 -11.39
CA PHE A 343 6.77 -4.92 -10.19
C PHE A 343 5.90 -4.62 -8.96
N GLY A 344 5.62 -5.65 -8.19
CA GLY A 344 4.66 -5.66 -7.08
C GLY A 344 3.23 -5.94 -7.51
N ILE A 345 2.29 -5.60 -6.62
CA ILE A 345 0.85 -5.78 -6.84
C ILE A 345 0.09 -4.46 -6.83
N GLY A 346 -0.97 -4.44 -7.63
CA GLY A 346 -1.93 -3.36 -7.70
C GLY A 346 -1.75 -2.52 -8.95
N THR A 347 -2.04 -1.24 -8.83
CA THR A 347 -2.10 -0.31 -9.95
C THR A 347 -1.14 0.85 -9.75
N THR A 348 -0.64 1.38 -10.85
CA THR A 348 0.10 2.63 -10.92
C THR A 348 -0.61 3.58 -11.89
N VAL A 349 -0.11 4.80 -11.99
CA VAL A 349 -0.64 5.81 -12.89
C VAL A 349 0.24 5.95 -14.14
N ASN A 350 -0.36 6.27 -15.27
CA ASN A 350 0.36 6.67 -16.48
C ASN A 350 0.85 8.12 -16.34
N LEU A 351 2.15 8.31 -16.17
CA LEU A 351 2.76 9.63 -15.96
C LEU A 351 2.71 10.55 -17.20
N ALA A 352 2.31 10.01 -18.36
CA ALA A 352 2.02 10.82 -19.55
C ALA A 352 0.66 11.54 -19.50
N ARG A 353 -0.15 11.28 -18.46
CA ARG A 353 -1.50 11.86 -18.28
C ARG A 353 -1.50 12.95 -17.22
N TRP A 354 -2.15 14.08 -17.51
CA TRP A 354 -2.26 15.20 -16.57
C TRP A 354 -2.97 14.79 -15.27
N GLN A 355 -3.91 13.83 -15.32
CA GLN A 355 -4.61 13.33 -14.14
C GLN A 355 -3.67 12.68 -13.12
N ALA A 356 -2.57 12.06 -13.57
CA ALA A 356 -1.56 11.49 -12.68
C ALA A 356 -0.86 12.58 -11.86
N TRP A 357 -0.55 13.71 -12.50
CA TRP A 357 0.08 14.87 -11.86
C TRP A 357 -0.91 15.63 -10.97
N ALA A 358 -2.15 15.82 -11.42
CA ALA A 358 -3.20 16.40 -10.59
C ALA A 358 -3.44 15.60 -9.30
N PHE A 359 -3.46 14.26 -9.41
CA PHE A 359 -3.55 13.37 -8.24
C PHE A 359 -2.34 13.52 -7.30
N THR A 360 -1.13 13.48 -7.85
CA THR A 360 0.11 13.59 -7.07
C THR A 360 0.20 14.94 -6.36
N LEU A 361 -0.02 16.04 -7.08
CA LEU A 361 -0.03 17.39 -6.53
C LEU A 361 -1.16 17.57 -5.50
N GLY A 362 -2.33 16.99 -5.75
CA GLY A 362 -3.44 17.02 -4.80
C GLY A 362 -3.08 16.39 -3.45
N ILE A 363 -2.38 15.26 -3.44
CA ILE A 363 -1.89 14.63 -2.20
C ILE A 363 -0.85 15.51 -1.50
N VAL A 364 0.09 16.08 -2.25
CA VAL A 364 1.13 16.97 -1.69
C VAL A 364 0.49 18.21 -1.06
N ILE A 365 -0.41 18.88 -1.78
CA ILE A 365 -1.13 20.07 -1.29
C ILE A 365 -1.94 19.72 -0.04
N LEU A 366 -2.66 18.60 -0.06
CA LEU A 366 -3.43 18.13 1.09
C LEU A 366 -2.54 17.91 2.31
N THR A 367 -1.39 17.25 2.12
CA THR A 367 -0.43 16.98 3.21
C THR A 367 0.12 18.27 3.79
N LEU A 368 0.54 19.22 2.93
CA LEU A 368 1.01 20.53 3.37
C LEU A 368 -0.09 21.32 4.08
N ALA A 369 -1.33 21.29 3.58
CA ALA A 369 -2.47 21.94 4.22
C ALA A 369 -2.74 21.35 5.61
N MET A 370 -2.60 20.04 5.80
CA MET A 370 -2.76 19.40 7.11
C MET A 370 -1.65 19.80 8.09
N VAL A 371 -0.40 19.87 7.62
CA VAL A 371 0.73 20.34 8.43
C VAL A 371 0.51 21.80 8.85
N LEU A 372 0.15 22.67 7.91
CA LEU A 372 -0.15 24.08 8.19
C LEU A 372 -1.35 24.23 9.14
N TRP A 373 -2.40 23.42 8.97
CA TRP A 373 -3.55 23.41 9.86
C TRP A 373 -3.18 23.01 11.28
N GLY A 374 -2.33 21.97 11.45
CA GLY A 374 -1.81 21.59 12.75
C GLY A 374 -1.03 22.73 13.43
N LEU A 375 -0.14 23.39 12.69
CA LEU A 375 0.63 24.54 13.19
C LEU A 375 -0.24 25.73 13.60
N LEU A 376 -1.39 25.91 12.95
CA LEU A 376 -2.34 26.97 13.29
C LEU A 376 -3.22 26.63 14.50
N LEU A 377 -3.44 25.34 14.80
CA LEU A 377 -4.16 24.90 15.99
C LEU A 377 -3.30 24.94 17.27
N ASP A 378 -1.97 24.90 17.11
CA ASP A 378 -1.01 25.05 18.21
C ASP A 378 -0.79 26.52 18.65
N GLN A 379 -1.38 27.49 17.94
CA GLN A 379 -1.41 28.92 18.30
C GLN A 379 -2.74 29.30 18.94
#